data_AF-A0A7U6KNC3-F1
#
_entry.id   AF-A0A7U6KNC3-F1
#
_cell.length_a   1.000
_cell.length_b   1.000
_cell.length_c   1.000
_cell.angle_alpha   90.00
_cell.angle_beta   90.00
_cell.angle_gamma   90.00
#
_symmetry.space_group_name_H-M   'P 1'
#
loop_
_entity.id
_entity.type
_entity.pdbx_description
1 polymer ?
#
loop_
_entity_poly.entity_id
_entity_poly.type
_entity_poly.pdbx_seq_one_letter_code
_entity_poly.pdbx_strand_id
1 'polypeptide(L)'
;MRFEKFTQKLQSAIQEAQSLALGRDHTGIDPVHLLAVLLQDESNLSICQQAGASIPALKNGVAKALDNQATISEPTGDVNLNQTQSKF
;
A
#
# COMPACT_ATOMS: atom_id res chain seq x y z
N MET A 1 3.09 3.13 -15.47
CA MET A 1 1.88 2.27 -15.63
C MET A 1 0.82 3.06 -16.38
N ARG A 2 -0.10 2.40 -17.11
CA ARG A 2 -1.27 3.05 -17.74
C ARG A 2 -2.41 3.17 -16.72
N PHE A 3 -2.32 4.18 -15.85
CA PHE A 3 -3.24 4.36 -14.71
C PHE A 3 -4.68 4.59 -15.12
N GLU A 4 -4.88 5.24 -16.26
CA GLU A 4 -6.18 5.52 -16.86
C GLU A 4 -6.99 4.27 -17.22
N LYS A 5 -6.37 3.08 -17.22
CA LYS A 5 -7.07 1.81 -17.48
C LYS A 5 -7.71 1.17 -16.26
N PHE A 6 -7.44 1.69 -15.06
CA PHE A 6 -8.07 1.20 -13.84
C PHE A 6 -9.41 1.88 -13.60
N THR A 7 -10.25 1.26 -12.78
CA THR A 7 -11.47 1.90 -12.28
C THR A 7 -11.11 3.12 -11.43
N GLN A 8 -12.00 4.11 -11.34
CA GLN A 8 -11.74 5.32 -10.55
C GLN A 8 -11.43 4.99 -9.08
N LYS A 9 -12.14 4.01 -8.51
CA LYS A 9 -11.92 3.55 -7.13
C LYS A 9 -10.52 2.96 -6.93
N LEU A 10 -10.04 2.15 -7.87
CA LEU A 10 -8.69 1.59 -7.79
C LEU A 10 -7.62 2.67 -8.00
N GLN A 11 -7.86 3.64 -8.89
CA GLN A 11 -6.96 4.79 -9.07
C GLN A 11 -6.82 5.58 -7.76
N SER A 12 -7.92 5.90 -7.08
CA SER A 12 -7.90 6.57 -5.77
C SER A 12 -7.18 5.74 -4.70
N ALA A 13 -7.47 4.45 -4.61
CA ALA A 13 -6.80 3.57 -3.64
C ALA A 13 -5.28 3.50 -3.85
N ILE A 14 -4.81 3.53 -5.11
CA ILE A 14 -3.37 3.58 -5.39
C ILE A 14 -2.77 4.94 -5.00
N GLN A 15 -3.48 6.05 -5.22
CA GLN A 15 -3.02 7.37 -4.79
C GLN A 15 -2.90 7.46 -3.26
N GLU A 16 -3.91 6.99 -2.53
CA GLU A 16 -3.88 6.93 -1.06
C GLU A 16 -2.75 6.02 -0.56
N ALA A 17 -2.49 4.90 -1.25
CA ALA A 17 -1.40 4.01 -0.90
C ALA A 17 -0.02 4.65 -1.15
N GLN A 18 0.10 5.53 -2.16
CA GLN A 18 1.30 6.35 -2.36
C GLN A 18 1.46 7.31 -1.20
N SER A 19 0.41 8.06 -0.83
CA SER A 19 0.43 8.95 0.34
C SER A 19 0.77 8.22 1.64
N LEU A 20 0.33 6.98 1.82
CA LEU A 20 0.67 6.15 2.96
C LEU A 20 2.16 5.78 2.99
N ALA A 21 2.73 5.38 1.86
CA ALA A 21 4.17 5.07 1.76
C ALA A 21 5.02 6.32 2.04
N LEU A 22 4.62 7.46 1.45
CA LEU A 22 5.22 8.79 1.68
C LEU A 22 5.24 9.16 3.16
N GLY A 23 4.07 9.12 3.81
CA GLY A 23 3.93 9.55 5.20
C GLY A 23 4.61 8.63 6.22
N ARG A 24 5.14 7.49 5.78
CA ARG A 24 5.91 6.54 6.60
C ARG A 24 7.38 6.47 6.22
N ASP A 25 7.83 7.35 5.33
CA ASP A 25 9.18 7.38 4.80
C ASP A 25 9.60 6.03 4.18
N HIS A 26 8.66 5.28 3.60
CA HIS A 26 8.98 4.03 2.92
C HIS A 26 9.60 4.30 1.55
N THR A 27 10.62 3.52 1.18
CA THR A 27 11.40 3.68 -0.06
C THR A 27 10.60 3.52 -1.36
N GLY A 28 9.35 3.06 -1.28
CA GLY A 28 8.47 2.88 -2.43
C GLY A 28 7.10 2.36 -2.04
N ILE A 29 6.25 2.18 -3.06
CA ILE A 29 4.93 1.58 -2.87
C ILE A 29 4.98 0.07 -3.10
N ASP A 30 4.66 -0.66 -2.04
CA ASP A 30 4.49 -2.12 -2.05
C ASP A 30 3.02 -2.54 -1.89
N PRO A 31 2.65 -3.79 -2.27
CA PRO A 31 1.27 -4.27 -2.18
C PRO A 31 0.62 -4.13 -0.79
N VAL A 32 1.42 -4.15 0.28
CA VAL A 32 0.95 -3.96 1.65
C VAL A 32 0.29 -2.59 1.87
N HIS A 33 0.74 -1.54 1.18
CA HIS A 33 0.14 -0.20 1.26
C HIS A 33 -1.25 -0.18 0.63
N LEU A 34 -1.37 -0.79 -0.56
CA LEU A 34 -2.66 -0.90 -1.23
C LEU A 34 -3.63 -1.74 -0.40
N LEU A 35 -3.17 -2.85 0.17
CA LEU A 35 -3.99 -3.66 1.06
C LEU A 35 -4.43 -2.88 2.30
N ALA A 36 -3.53 -2.12 2.92
CA ALA A 36 -3.86 -1.29 4.08
C ALA A 36 -4.95 -0.25 3.78
N VAL A 37 -4.91 0.37 2.59
CA VAL A 37 -5.94 1.30 2.12
C VAL A 37 -7.25 0.56 1.84
N LEU A 38 -7.20 -0.56 1.11
CA LEU A 38 -8.40 -1.32 0.77
C LEU A 38 -9.14 -1.84 2.01
N LEU A 39 -8.43 -2.19 3.08
CA LEU A 39 -9.01 -2.65 4.36
C LEU A 39 -9.65 -1.54 5.20
N GLN A 40 -9.65 -0.28 4.74
CA GLN A 40 -10.43 0.80 5.35
C GLN A 40 -11.90 0.78 4.90
N ASP A 41 -12.20 0.12 3.77
CA ASP A 41 -13.55 0.02 3.24
C ASP A 41 -14.28 -1.21 3.83
N GLU A 42 -15.43 -0.96 4.46
CA GLU A 42 -16.27 -1.99 5.08
C GLU A 42 -16.73 -3.08 4.09
N SER A 43 -16.94 -2.73 2.81
CA SER A 43 -17.32 -3.73 1.79
C SER A 43 -16.18 -4.71 1.51
N ASN A 44 -14.93 -4.24 1.48
CA ASN A 44 -13.75 -5.09 1.33
C ASN A 44 -13.53 -5.95 2.58
N LEU A 45 -13.70 -5.38 3.77
CA LEU A 45 -13.63 -6.12 5.03
C LEU A 45 -14.66 -7.26 5.08
N SER A 46 -15.90 -7.00 4.64
CA SER A 46 -16.95 -8.01 4.57
C SER A 46 -16.57 -9.17 3.64
N ILE A 47 -15.97 -8.88 2.48
CA ILE A 47 -15.49 -9.92 1.55
C ILE A 47 -14.38 -10.75 2.19
N CYS A 48 -13.42 -10.12 2.87
CA CYS A 48 -12.36 -10.85 3.59
C CYS A 48 -12.93 -11.75 4.69
N GLN A 49 -13.93 -11.27 5.43
CA GLN A 49 -14.60 -12.04 6.48
C GLN A 49 -15.38 -13.23 5.89
N GLN A 50 -16.09 -13.03 4.78
CA GLN A 50 -16.79 -14.10 4.05
C GLN A 50 -15.81 -15.15 3.50
N ALA A 51 -14.59 -14.74 3.13
CA ALA A 51 -13.51 -15.63 2.75
C ALA A 51 -12.85 -16.36 3.94
N GLY A 52 -13.33 -16.15 5.18
CA GLY A 52 -12.86 -16.82 6.38
C GLY A 52 -11.68 -16.13 7.09
N ALA A 53 -11.31 -14.91 6.69
CA ALA A 53 -10.25 -14.18 7.36
C ALA A 53 -10.70 -13.64 8.72
N SER A 54 -9.83 -13.76 9.74
CA SER A 54 -9.97 -13.00 10.98
C SER A 54 -9.57 -11.55 10.73
N ILE A 55 -10.55 -10.63 10.71
CA ILE A 55 -10.30 -9.21 10.43
C ILE A 55 -9.30 -8.58 11.42
N PRO A 56 -9.38 -8.84 12.75
CA PRO A 56 -8.37 -8.32 13.68
C PRO A 56 -6.96 -8.83 13.37
N ALA A 57 -6.81 -10.13 13.05
CA ALA A 57 -5.52 -10.71 12.73
C ALA A 57 -4.96 -10.17 11.41
N LEU A 58 -5.83 -10.00 10.40
CA LEU A 58 -5.47 -9.43 9.10
C LEU A 58 -4.97 -7.99 9.25
N LYS A 59 -5.71 -7.13 9.95
CA LYS A 59 -5.30 -5.74 10.22
C LYS A 59 -3.97 -5.69 10.98
N ASN A 60 -3.78 -6.55 11.99
CA ASN A 60 -2.52 -6.62 12.73
C ASN A 60 -1.34 -7.06 11.85
N GLY A 61 -1.54 -8.08 11.01
CA GLY A 61 -0.52 -8.57 10.08
C GLY A 61 -0.12 -7.51 9.06
N VAL A 62 -1.09 -6.77 8.51
CA VAL A 62 -0.82 -5.65 7.59
C VAL A 62 -0.07 -4.52 8.28
N ALA A 63 -0.44 -4.15 9.50
CA ALA A 63 0.27 -3.13 10.27
C ALA A 63 1.75 -3.52 10.50
N LYS A 64 2.01 -4.75 10.94
CA LYS A 64 3.38 -5.27 11.10
C LYS A 64 4.16 -5.29 9.79
N ALA A 65 3.51 -5.68 8.70
CA ALA A 65 4.15 -5.71 7.39
C ALA A 65 4.51 -4.30 6.88
N LEU A 66 3.70 -3.29 7.21
CA LEU A 66 4.03 -1.88 6.99
C LEU A 66 5.22 -1.44 7.84
N ASP A 67 5.24 -1.77 9.14
CA ASP A 67 6.34 -1.39 10.04
C ASP A 67 7.69 -2.00 9.63
N ASN A 68 7.68 -3.13 8.92
CA ASN A 68 8.87 -3.82 8.44
C ASN A 68 9.38 -3.34 7.06
N GLN A 69 8.73 -2.36 6.43
CA GLN A 69 9.19 -1.86 5.13
C GLN A 69 10.48 -1.07 5.27
N ALA A 70 11.29 -1.08 4.19
CA ALA A 70 12.52 -0.31 4.15
C ALA A 70 12.21 1.19 4.16
N THR A 71 12.85 1.94 5.06
CA THR A 71 12.70 3.39 5.20
C THR A 71 13.89 4.15 4.59
N ILE A 72 13.66 5.41 4.21
CA ILE A 72 14.70 6.31 3.71
C ILE A 72 15.32 7.06 4.91
N SER A 73 16.65 7.10 5.03
CA SER A 73 17.33 7.76 6.15
C SER A 73 17.34 9.30 6.06
N GLU A 74 17.12 9.86 4.87
CA GLU A 74 16.99 11.30 4.63
C GLU A 74 15.73 11.57 3.80
N PRO A 75 14.67 12.19 4.36
CA PRO A 75 13.44 12.49 3.62
C PRO A 75 13.72 13.62 2.61
N THR A 76 13.91 13.27 1.33
CA THR A 76 14.17 14.24 0.26
C THR A 76 12.93 15.00 -0.20
N GLY A 77 11.73 14.68 0.31
CA GLY A 77 10.46 15.30 -0.13
C GLY A 77 9.97 14.86 -1.51
N ASP A 78 10.80 14.15 -2.28
CA ASP A 78 10.47 13.48 -3.53
C ASP A 78 10.57 11.96 -3.34
N VAL A 79 9.45 11.26 -3.53
CA VAL A 79 9.46 9.79 -3.57
C VAL A 79 9.30 9.34 -5.00
N ASN A 80 10.41 8.86 -5.54
CA ASN A 80 10.44 8.24 -6.85
C ASN A 80 9.82 6.84 -6.75
N LEU A 81 8.91 6.51 -7.67
CA LEU A 81 8.52 5.12 -7.91
C LEU A 81 9.78 4.38 -8.38
N ASN A 82 10.30 3.46 -7.58
CA ASN A 82 11.51 2.68 -7.87
C ASN A 82 11.43 2.07 -9.28
N GLN A 83 12.10 2.71 -10.24
CA GLN A 83 12.49 2.08 -11.49
C GLN A 83 13.59 1.09 -11.13
N THR A 84 13.31 -0.18 -11.37
CA THR A 84 14.24 -1.29 -11.25
C THR A 84 15.59 -0.92 -11.88
N GLN A 85 16.59 -0.63 -11.06
CA GLN A 85 17.97 -0.52 -11.54
C GLN A 85 18.49 -1.94 -11.80
N SER A 86 18.24 -2.43 -13.01
CA SER A 86 18.97 -3.56 -13.56
C SER A 86 20.40 -3.12 -13.79
N LYS A 87 21.30 -3.50 -12.89
CA LYS A 87 22.74 -3.37 -13.08
C LYS A 87 23.20 -4.36 -14.16
N PHE A 88 23.64 -3.85 -15.30
CA PHE A 88 24.70 -4.42 -16.13
C PHE A 88 25.54 -3.26 -16.68
#